data_AF-A0A816QV05-F1
#
_entry.id   AF-A0A816QV05-F1
#
_cell.length_a   1.000
_cell.length_b   1.000
_cell.length_c   1.000
_cell.angle_alpha   90.00
_cell.angle_beta   90.00
_cell.angle_gamma   90.00
#
_symmetry.space_group_name_H-M   'P 1'
#
loop_
_entity.id
_entity.type
_entity.pdbx_description
1 polymer ?
#
loop_
_entity_poly.entity_id
_entity_poly.type
_entity_poly.pdbx_seq_one_letter_code
_entity_poly.pdbx_strand_id
1 'polypeptide(L)'
;MRHTPLTRQDLSFASKTIIICILLITSSMFYFIINNEQSSSSMGRLTSSFTSLRSSLEVNGVRCRLSMKESDNWFCESDSDWKRRKILHHIQDKRNRISNSRSLFFQNNWEPTIQCAFERRLGNTGDGGKWVCDIHRFGGNNTKILVYSFGSNGDFSFERAIQEQFPKAEIHTFDLGVYQCPANVCTFHQVRLGDGKNDSSKSFQTIVTDLGHARREIHLLKVDIEGSEYNLFEEMFRISTDKTIQVMPYVRQILFEIHLPTDRSELSSQRTHRLFELFRANNYAIFHKEANLFDAQNVFEYALLHVNRAFFIAQS
;
A
#
# COMPACT_ATOMS: atom_id res chain seq x y z
N MET A 1 -58.05 -17.57 55.53
CA MET A 1 -56.94 -17.69 56.50
C MET A 1 -56.24 -16.35 56.58
N ARG A 2 -55.92 -15.89 57.79
CA ARG A 2 -55.44 -14.52 58.08
C ARG A 2 -54.04 -14.29 57.52
N HIS A 3 -53.84 -13.16 56.84
CA HIS A 3 -52.51 -12.60 56.59
C HIS A 3 -51.98 -11.97 57.89
N THR A 4 -50.84 -12.45 58.36
CA THR A 4 -49.99 -11.73 59.33
C THR A 4 -49.01 -10.83 58.57
N PRO A 5 -48.96 -9.51 58.85
CA PRO A 5 -47.91 -8.65 58.32
C PRO A 5 -46.63 -8.80 59.15
N LEU A 6 -45.50 -9.00 58.47
CA LEU A 6 -44.17 -8.97 59.05
C LEU A 6 -43.87 -7.58 59.64
N THR A 7 -43.47 -7.54 60.90
CA THR A 7 -43.13 -6.33 61.65
C THR A 7 -41.75 -5.78 61.27
N ARG A 8 -41.62 -4.45 61.32
CA ARG A 8 -40.47 -3.61 60.93
C ARG A 8 -39.13 -3.90 61.65
N GLN A 9 -39.08 -4.87 62.57
CA GLN A 9 -37.88 -5.22 63.34
C GLN A 9 -36.98 -6.25 62.63
N ASP A 10 -37.50 -7.10 61.75
CA ASP A 10 -36.71 -8.17 61.11
C ASP A 10 -35.81 -7.67 59.95
N LEU A 11 -36.16 -6.52 59.34
CA LEU A 11 -35.33 -5.89 58.29
C LEU A 11 -34.07 -5.21 58.82
N SER A 12 -34.00 -4.90 60.12
CA SER A 12 -32.82 -4.24 60.71
C SER A 12 -31.66 -5.19 60.99
N PHE A 13 -31.93 -6.48 61.20
CA PHE A 13 -30.88 -7.44 61.55
C PHE A 13 -30.16 -7.94 60.28
N ALA A 14 -30.92 -8.32 59.25
CA ALA A 14 -30.37 -8.78 57.97
C ALA A 14 -29.49 -7.72 57.28
N SER A 15 -29.88 -6.43 57.36
CA SER A 15 -29.11 -5.33 56.76
C SER A 15 -27.77 -5.09 57.49
N LYS A 16 -27.74 -5.23 58.82
CA LYS A 16 -26.50 -5.08 59.61
C LYS A 16 -25.52 -6.24 59.37
N THR A 17 -26.01 -7.47 59.21
CA THR A 17 -25.15 -8.63 58.93
C THR A 17 -24.51 -8.53 57.54
N ILE A 18 -25.26 -8.07 56.53
CA ILE A 18 -24.74 -7.90 55.16
C ILE A 18 -23.66 -6.80 55.10
N ILE A 19 -23.86 -5.69 55.81
CA ILE A 19 -22.87 -4.59 55.87
C ILE A 19 -21.58 -5.05 56.57
N ILE A 20 -21.68 -5.85 57.64
CA ILE A 20 -20.50 -6.40 58.33
C ILE A 20 -19.75 -7.38 57.41
N CYS A 21 -20.44 -8.23 56.65
CA CYS A 21 -19.80 -9.13 55.68
C CYS A 21 -19.09 -8.36 54.56
N ILE A 22 -19.68 -7.27 54.04
CA ILE A 22 -19.05 -6.45 53.00
C ILE A 22 -17.79 -5.75 53.54
N LEU A 23 -17.83 -5.22 54.77
CA LEU A 23 -16.68 -4.56 55.40
C LEU A 23 -15.53 -5.54 55.71
N LEU A 24 -15.83 -6.78 56.08
CA LEU A 24 -14.81 -7.81 56.31
C LEU A 24 -14.14 -8.26 55.00
N ILE A 25 -14.90 -8.37 53.90
CA ILE A 25 -14.36 -8.74 52.59
C ILE A 25 -13.49 -7.61 52.00
N THR A 26 -13.90 -6.35 52.15
CA THR A 26 -13.08 -5.22 51.68
C THR A 26 -11.81 -5.04 52.51
N SER A 27 -11.88 -5.29 53.83
CA SER A 27 -10.71 -5.30 54.71
C SER A 27 -9.72 -6.42 54.36
N SER A 28 -10.20 -7.64 54.04
CA SER A 28 -9.32 -8.75 53.64
C SER A 28 -8.68 -8.52 52.27
N MET A 29 -9.41 -7.90 51.33
CA MET A 29 -8.87 -7.53 50.01
C MET A 29 -7.81 -6.41 50.12
N PHE A 30 -8.02 -5.42 50.98
CA PHE A 30 -7.03 -4.36 51.22
C PHE A 30 -5.77 -4.90 51.93
N TYR A 31 -5.93 -5.82 52.89
CA TYR A 31 -4.80 -6.49 53.54
C TYR A 31 -3.99 -7.35 52.56
N PHE A 32 -4.65 -8.00 51.60
CA PHE A 32 -3.97 -8.80 50.57
C PHE A 32 -3.23 -7.93 49.53
N ILE A 33 -3.76 -6.76 49.18
CA ILE A 33 -3.12 -5.80 48.26
C ILE A 33 -1.89 -5.15 48.92
N ILE A 34 -2.00 -4.71 50.19
CA ILE A 34 -0.88 -4.09 50.92
C ILE A 34 0.25 -5.10 51.15
N ASN A 35 -0.07 -6.37 51.46
CA ASN A 35 0.96 -7.39 51.67
C ASN A 35 1.60 -7.91 50.38
N ASN A 36 0.94 -7.79 49.22
CA ASN A 36 1.55 -8.12 47.92
C ASN A 36 2.43 -6.99 47.35
N GLU A 37 2.29 -5.75 47.83
CA GLU A 37 3.17 -4.63 47.44
C GLU A 37 4.49 -4.57 48.23
N GLN A 38 4.66 -5.40 49.28
CA GLN A 38 5.85 -5.36 50.15
C GLN A 38 6.85 -6.51 49.96
N SER A 39 6.64 -7.45 49.03
CA SER A 39 7.56 -8.57 48.78
C SER A 39 8.22 -8.51 47.41
N SER A 40 9.03 -7.47 47.15
CA SER A 40 10.28 -7.60 46.37
C SER A 40 11.03 -6.27 46.32
N SER A 41 11.61 -5.83 47.44
CA SER A 41 12.75 -4.92 47.40
C SER A 41 13.92 -5.46 48.22
N SER A 42 15.09 -5.41 47.59
CA SER A 42 16.46 -5.65 48.07
C SER A 42 17.00 -7.09 47.97
N MET A 43 17.86 -7.33 46.97
CA MET A 43 19.31 -7.14 47.11
C MET A 43 20.02 -7.43 45.79
N GLY A 44 20.74 -6.44 45.25
CA GLY A 44 21.66 -6.63 44.11
C GLY A 44 21.81 -5.40 43.23
N ARG A 45 22.79 -4.53 43.55
CA ARG A 45 23.30 -3.51 42.63
C ARG A 45 23.75 -4.20 41.33
N LEU A 46 23.20 -3.77 40.19
CA LEU A 46 23.86 -3.82 38.89
C LEU A 46 23.28 -2.68 38.05
N THR A 47 24.09 -1.64 37.86
CA THR A 47 23.93 -0.67 36.80
C THR A 47 24.01 -1.40 35.46
N SER A 48 22.88 -1.75 34.86
CA SER A 48 22.85 -2.19 33.47
C SER A 48 21.54 -1.80 32.79
N SER A 49 21.70 -0.96 31.76
CA SER A 49 20.93 -1.06 30.52
C SER A 49 19.44 -0.69 30.58
N PHE A 50 19.15 0.59 30.33
CA PHE A 50 17.94 1.06 29.64
C PHE A 50 17.93 0.66 28.14
N THR A 51 18.53 -0.48 27.77
CA THR A 51 18.51 -1.02 26.42
C THR A 51 17.87 -2.41 26.44
N SER A 52 16.54 -2.45 26.51
CA SER A 52 15.79 -3.68 26.21
C SER A 52 14.33 -3.36 25.85
N LEU A 53 14.17 -2.67 24.72
CA LEU A 53 12.95 -2.72 23.89
C LEU A 53 13.22 -2.21 22.46
N ARG A 54 14.43 -2.45 21.97
CA ARG A 54 14.68 -2.60 20.54
C ARG A 54 14.92 -4.08 20.31
N SER A 55 13.83 -4.81 20.11
CA SER A 55 13.90 -6.10 19.42
C SER A 55 14.72 -5.88 18.15
N SER A 56 15.91 -6.46 18.10
CA SER A 56 16.71 -6.56 16.89
C SER A 56 15.82 -7.19 15.82
N LEU A 57 15.51 -6.42 14.77
CA LEU A 57 14.85 -6.90 13.55
C LEU A 57 15.84 -7.81 12.81
N GLU A 58 16.03 -9.00 13.35
CA GLU A 58 16.76 -10.10 12.73
C GLU A 58 15.73 -11.09 12.21
N VAL A 59 15.60 -11.14 10.88
CA VAL A 59 14.87 -12.23 10.22
C VAL A 59 15.94 -13.22 9.76
N ASN A 60 15.90 -14.45 10.29
CA ASN A 60 16.88 -15.50 9.98
C ASN A 60 18.35 -15.07 10.19
N GLY A 61 18.64 -14.25 11.21
CA GLY A 61 20.00 -13.76 11.50
C GLY A 61 20.49 -12.63 10.59
N VAL A 62 19.66 -12.15 9.65
CA VAL A 62 19.96 -10.99 8.80
C VAL A 62 19.45 -9.71 9.48
N ARG A 63 20.37 -8.80 9.79
CA ARG A 63 20.03 -7.44 10.22
C ARG A 63 19.62 -6.61 8.99
N CYS A 64 18.32 -6.41 8.82
CA CYS A 64 17.74 -5.71 7.67
C CYS A 64 17.10 -4.36 8.02
N ARG A 65 17.68 -3.67 9.01
CA ARG A 65 17.09 -2.44 9.57
C ARG A 65 17.01 -1.32 8.54
N LEU A 66 18.05 -1.17 7.70
CA LEU A 66 18.10 -0.10 6.71
C LEU A 66 17.08 -0.36 5.58
N SER A 67 17.05 -1.58 5.04
CA SER A 67 16.13 -1.97 3.97
C SER A 67 14.67 -1.88 4.41
N MET A 68 14.31 -2.38 5.60
CA MET A 68 12.96 -2.25 6.13
C MET A 68 12.54 -0.77 6.27
N LYS A 69 13.42 0.07 6.80
CA LYS A 69 13.13 1.51 6.96
C LYS A 69 12.96 2.22 5.61
N GLU A 70 13.85 1.96 4.66
CA GLU A 70 13.91 2.72 3.40
C GLU A 70 13.01 2.13 2.29
N SER A 71 12.36 0.99 2.53
CA SER A 71 11.41 0.38 1.59
C SER A 71 9.96 0.36 2.08
N ASP A 72 9.67 1.07 3.18
CA ASP A 72 8.38 1.00 3.88
C ASP A 72 8.00 -0.45 4.24
N ASN A 73 8.96 -1.18 4.84
CA ASN A 73 8.89 -2.58 5.26
C ASN A 73 8.69 -3.61 4.13
N TRP A 74 9.00 -3.24 2.88
CA TRP A 74 8.84 -4.14 1.73
C TRP A 74 9.99 -5.16 1.62
N PHE A 75 11.22 -4.67 1.66
CA PHE A 75 12.43 -5.48 1.55
C PHE A 75 13.08 -5.72 2.92
N CYS A 76 13.57 -6.95 3.14
CA CYS A 76 14.45 -7.29 4.25
C CYS A 76 15.74 -7.89 3.67
N GLU A 77 16.73 -7.02 3.48
CA GLU A 77 18.07 -7.33 2.96
C GLU A 77 19.13 -6.83 3.95
N SER A 78 20.33 -7.42 3.92
CA SER A 78 21.45 -6.94 4.75
C SER A 78 21.71 -5.46 4.50
N ASP A 79 22.14 -4.71 5.52
CA ASP A 79 22.45 -3.28 5.36
C ASP A 79 23.52 -3.04 4.26
N SER A 80 24.45 -3.99 4.05
CA SER A 80 25.44 -3.94 2.96
C SER A 80 24.81 -4.10 1.58
N ASP A 81 23.90 -5.06 1.40
CA ASP A 81 23.23 -5.27 0.11
C ASP A 81 22.26 -4.14 -0.19
N TRP A 82 21.57 -3.62 0.82
CA TRP A 82 20.71 -2.46 0.65
C TRP A 82 21.50 -1.22 0.22
N LYS A 83 22.67 -0.96 0.82
CA LYS A 83 23.57 0.11 0.37
C LYS A 83 24.00 -0.10 -1.10
N ARG A 84 24.34 -1.32 -1.48
CA ARG A 84 24.67 -1.66 -2.88
C ARG A 84 23.49 -1.38 -3.81
N ARG A 85 22.28 -1.77 -3.44
CA ARG A 85 21.03 -1.49 -4.18
C ARG A 85 20.83 0.01 -4.41
N LYS A 86 21.01 0.84 -3.38
CA LYS A 86 20.92 2.31 -3.53
C LYS A 86 21.95 2.86 -4.51
N ILE A 87 23.20 2.39 -4.44
CA ILE A 87 24.25 2.80 -5.37
C ILE A 87 23.86 2.46 -6.81
N LEU A 88 23.39 1.23 -7.04
CA LEU A 88 22.94 0.78 -8.37
C LEU A 88 21.74 1.59 -8.88
N HIS A 89 20.76 1.88 -8.01
CA HIS A 89 19.65 2.77 -8.33
C HIS A 89 20.15 4.13 -8.83
N HIS A 90 21.05 4.79 -8.10
CA HIS A 90 21.56 6.11 -8.50
C HIS A 90 22.39 6.07 -9.79
N ILE A 91 23.15 4.98 -10.03
CA ILE A 91 23.88 4.80 -11.28
C ILE A 91 22.90 4.68 -12.45
N GLN A 92 21.86 3.85 -12.31
CA GLN A 92 20.89 3.62 -13.37
C GLN A 92 19.99 4.83 -13.61
N ASP A 93 19.56 5.52 -12.55
CA ASP A 93 18.75 6.74 -12.65
C ASP A 93 19.49 7.87 -13.38
N LYS A 94 20.81 8.00 -13.19
CA LYS A 94 21.65 8.94 -13.96
C LYS A 94 21.73 8.59 -15.45
N ARG A 95 21.53 7.33 -15.81
CA ARG A 95 21.50 6.83 -17.19
C ARG A 95 20.11 6.89 -17.82
N ASN A 96 19.08 7.28 -17.06
CA ASN A 96 17.78 7.60 -17.64
C ASN A 96 17.77 9.06 -18.10
N ARG A 97 16.87 9.39 -19.06
CA ARG A 97 16.69 10.75 -19.63
C ARG A 97 17.79 11.16 -20.62
N ILE A 98 18.28 10.21 -21.43
CA ILE A 98 19.35 10.44 -22.41
C ILE A 98 18.83 11.18 -23.64
N SER A 99 17.59 10.95 -24.07
CA SER A 99 17.11 11.44 -25.37
C SER A 99 15.65 11.87 -25.37
N ASN A 100 15.33 12.90 -26.18
CA ASN A 100 13.96 13.24 -26.57
C ASN A 100 13.56 12.61 -27.91
N SER A 101 14.47 11.88 -28.57
CA SER A 101 14.19 11.23 -29.85
C SER A 101 13.03 10.26 -29.71
N ARG A 102 11.95 10.51 -30.44
CA ARG A 102 10.74 9.68 -30.40
C ARG A 102 11.00 8.25 -30.87
N SER A 103 11.76 8.09 -31.95
CA SER A 103 11.91 6.79 -32.64
C SER A 103 12.51 5.69 -31.79
N LEU A 104 13.28 6.08 -30.77
CA LEU A 104 13.93 5.20 -29.80
C LEU A 104 13.70 5.70 -28.37
N PHE A 105 12.56 6.36 -28.12
CA PHE A 105 12.33 7.06 -26.85
C PHE A 105 12.45 6.10 -25.68
N PHE A 106 11.66 5.03 -25.67
CA PHE A 106 11.72 4.07 -24.59
C PHE A 106 13.05 3.31 -24.61
N GLN A 107 13.60 2.94 -25.77
CA GLN A 107 14.89 2.24 -25.82
C GLN A 107 16.04 3.01 -25.15
N ASN A 108 15.99 4.35 -25.15
CA ASN A 108 17.04 5.19 -24.58
C ASN A 108 16.73 5.73 -23.17
N ASN A 109 15.54 5.48 -22.63
CA ASN A 109 15.08 6.16 -21.43
C ASN A 109 14.30 5.23 -20.46
N TRP A 110 14.28 5.65 -19.20
CA TRP A 110 13.42 5.08 -18.16
C TRP A 110 13.55 3.56 -18.01
N GLU A 111 14.77 3.07 -17.91
CA GLU A 111 15.06 1.68 -17.55
C GLU A 111 14.80 1.43 -16.05
N PRO A 112 14.51 0.17 -15.66
CA PRO A 112 14.33 -0.22 -14.25
C PRO A 112 15.47 0.24 -13.35
N THR A 113 15.12 0.81 -12.19
CA THR A 113 16.07 1.37 -11.22
C THR A 113 16.05 0.66 -9.86
N ILE A 114 15.21 -0.36 -9.70
CA ILE A 114 15.19 -1.27 -8.55
C ILE A 114 14.82 -2.67 -9.03
N GLN A 115 15.28 -3.72 -8.36
CA GLN A 115 15.00 -5.11 -8.74
C GLN A 115 14.14 -5.83 -7.71
N CYS A 116 13.21 -6.65 -8.17
CA CYS A 116 12.42 -7.54 -7.33
C CYS A 116 12.86 -8.99 -7.56
N ALA A 117 13.17 -9.70 -6.48
CA ALA A 117 13.73 -11.05 -6.58
C ALA A 117 12.71 -12.08 -7.09
N PHE A 118 11.44 -11.82 -6.84
CA PHE A 118 10.32 -12.69 -7.18
C PHE A 118 9.23 -11.90 -7.92
N GLU A 119 9.64 -11.00 -8.83
CA GLU A 119 8.67 -10.45 -9.78
C GLU A 119 8.05 -11.56 -10.62
N ARG A 120 6.75 -11.47 -10.87
CA ARG A 120 6.00 -12.46 -11.63
C ARG A 120 4.90 -11.79 -12.43
N ARG A 121 4.72 -12.25 -13.66
CA ARG A 121 3.61 -11.84 -14.50
C ARG A 121 2.31 -12.55 -14.09
N LEU A 122 1.25 -11.78 -13.93
CA LEU A 122 -0.09 -12.28 -13.61
C LEU A 122 -1.08 -11.94 -14.72
N GLY A 123 -2.00 -12.86 -15.01
CA GLY A 123 -2.93 -12.76 -16.15
C GLY A 123 -2.40 -13.44 -17.41
N ASN A 124 -3.08 -13.19 -18.54
CA ASN A 124 -2.78 -13.80 -19.84
C ASN A 124 -1.37 -13.51 -20.30
N THR A 125 -0.64 -14.47 -20.88
CA THR A 125 0.62 -14.22 -21.61
C THR A 125 0.43 -13.19 -22.72
N GLY A 126 1.37 -12.25 -22.88
CA GLY A 126 1.30 -11.21 -23.92
C GLY A 126 0.58 -9.96 -23.44
N ASP A 127 -0.62 -9.70 -23.96
CA ASP A 127 -1.43 -8.54 -23.59
C ASP A 127 -2.32 -8.84 -22.36
N GLY A 128 -2.78 -7.79 -21.66
CA GLY A 128 -3.70 -7.82 -20.52
C GLY A 128 -3.07 -8.19 -19.16
N GLY A 129 -2.12 -9.13 -19.13
CA GLY A 129 -1.39 -9.49 -17.91
C GLY A 129 -0.29 -8.49 -17.54
N LYS A 130 0.02 -8.32 -16.24
CA LYS A 130 1.00 -7.34 -15.75
C LYS A 130 2.03 -7.95 -14.79
N TRP A 131 3.22 -7.37 -14.73
CA TRP A 131 4.31 -7.79 -13.83
C TRP A 131 4.14 -7.24 -12.42
N VAL A 132 4.15 -8.11 -11.41
CA VAL A 132 3.98 -7.76 -9.99
C VAL A 132 5.25 -8.07 -9.22
N CYS A 133 5.80 -7.09 -8.51
CA CYS A 133 6.97 -7.25 -7.67
C CYS A 133 6.64 -8.07 -6.42
N ASP A 134 7.39 -9.14 -6.16
CA ASP A 134 7.38 -9.92 -4.91
C ASP A 134 5.96 -10.18 -4.34
N ILE A 135 5.05 -10.70 -5.18
CA ILE A 135 3.62 -10.81 -4.83
C ILE A 135 3.36 -11.55 -3.50
N HIS A 136 4.18 -12.52 -3.15
CA HIS A 136 4.11 -13.26 -1.88
C HIS A 136 4.29 -12.38 -0.62
N ARG A 137 4.79 -11.15 -0.76
CA ARG A 137 4.94 -10.17 0.33
C ARG A 137 3.65 -9.44 0.64
N PHE A 138 2.70 -9.41 -0.30
CA PHE A 138 1.34 -9.00 0.02
C PHE A 138 0.71 -10.04 0.95
N GLY A 139 -0.04 -9.58 1.95
CA GLY A 139 -0.91 -10.48 2.70
C GLY A 139 -0.30 -11.16 3.93
N GLY A 140 0.02 -10.38 4.97
CA GLY A 140 -0.02 -10.95 6.32
C GLY A 140 -1.43 -11.46 6.65
N ASN A 141 -1.59 -12.35 7.64
CA ASN A 141 -2.87 -13.04 7.93
C ASN A 141 -4.12 -12.14 8.04
N ASN A 142 -3.96 -10.83 8.29
CA ASN A 142 -5.04 -9.86 8.45
C ASN A 142 -5.08 -8.74 7.40
N THR A 143 -4.23 -8.76 6.38
CA THR A 143 -4.19 -7.68 5.37
C THR A 143 -5.34 -7.83 4.38
N LYS A 144 -6.18 -6.80 4.25
CA LYS A 144 -7.24 -6.71 3.24
C LYS A 144 -6.68 -6.09 1.95
N ILE A 145 -6.21 -6.95 1.06
CA ILE A 145 -5.68 -6.55 -0.25
C ILE A 145 -6.75 -5.78 -1.03
N LEU A 146 -6.36 -4.64 -1.58
CA LEU A 146 -7.21 -3.76 -2.39
C LEU A 146 -6.54 -3.56 -3.75
N VAL A 147 -7.25 -3.90 -4.82
CA VAL A 147 -6.77 -3.79 -6.20
C VAL A 147 -7.73 -2.96 -7.02
N TYR A 148 -7.17 -1.96 -7.71
CA TYR A 148 -7.88 -1.18 -8.72
C TYR A 148 -7.32 -1.53 -10.09
N SER A 149 -8.19 -1.85 -11.04
CA SER A 149 -7.81 -2.20 -12.41
C SER A 149 -8.62 -1.39 -13.41
N PHE A 150 -7.96 -0.47 -14.10
CA PHE A 150 -8.58 0.41 -15.10
C PHE A 150 -8.27 -0.09 -16.51
N GLY A 151 -9.31 -0.10 -17.34
CA GLY A 151 -9.27 -0.57 -18.72
C GLY A 151 -9.03 -2.08 -18.80
N SER A 152 -10.12 -2.80 -18.55
CA SER A 152 -10.16 -4.26 -18.67
C SER A 152 -10.34 -4.72 -20.10
N ASN A 153 -11.07 -3.93 -20.90
CA ASN A 153 -11.57 -4.31 -22.22
C ASN A 153 -12.24 -5.70 -22.25
N GLY A 154 -12.90 -6.07 -21.14
CA GLY A 154 -13.53 -7.39 -20.96
C GLY A 154 -12.56 -8.55 -20.67
N ASP A 155 -11.24 -8.31 -20.63
CA ASP A 155 -10.28 -9.27 -20.10
C ASP A 155 -10.17 -9.13 -18.58
N PHE A 156 -10.41 -10.24 -17.88
CA PHE A 156 -10.33 -10.34 -16.42
C PHE A 156 -9.23 -11.29 -15.96
N SER A 157 -8.26 -11.61 -16.83
CA SER A 157 -7.21 -12.59 -16.55
C SER A 157 -6.30 -12.16 -15.40
N PHE A 158 -5.96 -10.87 -15.33
CA PHE A 158 -5.17 -10.30 -14.24
C PHE A 158 -5.90 -10.41 -12.90
N GLU A 159 -7.18 -10.03 -12.87
CA GLU A 159 -8.02 -10.06 -11.67
C GLU A 159 -8.22 -11.48 -11.16
N ARG A 160 -8.45 -12.44 -12.07
CA ARG A 160 -8.51 -13.86 -11.72
C ARG A 160 -7.21 -14.33 -11.08
N ALA A 161 -6.07 -14.00 -11.69
CA ALA A 161 -4.77 -14.40 -11.17
C ALA A 161 -4.51 -13.79 -9.78
N ILE A 162 -4.95 -12.55 -9.51
CA ILE A 162 -4.88 -11.95 -8.17
C ILE A 162 -5.79 -12.69 -7.19
N GLN A 163 -7.04 -12.95 -7.57
CA GLN A 163 -8.02 -13.63 -6.71
C GLN A 163 -7.56 -15.05 -6.32
N GLU A 164 -6.90 -15.76 -7.23
CA GLU A 164 -6.31 -17.07 -6.96
C GLU A 164 -5.19 -17.00 -5.89
N GLN A 165 -4.38 -15.94 -5.90
CA GLN A 165 -3.35 -15.73 -4.88
C GLN A 165 -3.95 -15.23 -3.56
N PHE A 166 -4.99 -14.41 -3.64
CA PHE A 166 -5.63 -13.76 -2.51
C PHE A 166 -7.15 -13.91 -2.59
N PRO A 167 -7.72 -15.04 -2.12
CA PRO A 167 -9.16 -15.30 -2.23
C PRO A 167 -10.07 -14.30 -1.51
N LYS A 168 -9.51 -13.45 -0.65
CA LYS A 168 -10.19 -12.38 0.09
C LYS A 168 -9.83 -10.98 -0.40
N ALA A 169 -9.12 -10.86 -1.52
CA ALA A 169 -8.80 -9.57 -2.11
C ALA A 169 -10.08 -8.87 -2.55
N GLU A 170 -10.09 -7.56 -2.33
CA GLU A 170 -11.13 -6.68 -2.82
C GLU A 170 -10.64 -6.06 -4.13
N ILE A 171 -11.28 -6.47 -5.23
CA ILE A 171 -10.86 -6.11 -6.58
C ILE A 171 -11.96 -5.28 -7.23
N HIS A 172 -11.61 -4.08 -7.66
CA HIS A 172 -12.48 -3.18 -8.41
C HIS A 172 -11.92 -2.99 -9.81
N THR A 173 -12.74 -3.32 -10.81
CA THR A 173 -12.38 -3.19 -12.22
C THR A 173 -13.23 -2.10 -12.86
N PHE A 174 -12.60 -1.20 -13.60
CA PHE A 174 -13.20 0.00 -14.15
C PHE A 174 -13.01 0.04 -15.66
N ASP A 175 -14.07 0.34 -16.39
CA ASP A 175 -14.01 0.46 -17.85
C ASP A 175 -15.10 1.40 -18.38
N LEU A 176 -14.94 1.90 -19.61
CA LEU A 176 -15.98 2.62 -20.33
C LEU A 176 -17.03 1.68 -20.92
N GLY A 177 -16.57 0.50 -21.36
CA GLY A 177 -17.42 -0.57 -21.83
C GLY A 177 -18.28 -1.17 -20.72
N VAL A 178 -19.26 -1.97 -21.11
CA VAL A 178 -20.05 -2.76 -20.16
C VAL A 178 -19.62 -4.20 -20.29
N TYR A 179 -18.95 -4.70 -19.26
CA TYR A 179 -18.49 -6.07 -19.20
C TYR A 179 -19.01 -6.75 -17.94
N GLN A 180 -19.11 -8.07 -18.00
CA GLN A 180 -19.49 -8.87 -16.85
C GLN A 180 -18.23 -9.45 -16.21
N CYS A 181 -17.83 -8.89 -15.06
CA CYS A 181 -16.78 -9.51 -14.26
C CYS A 181 -17.23 -10.91 -13.79
N PRO A 182 -16.35 -11.93 -13.84
CA PRO A 182 -16.67 -13.24 -13.31
C PRO A 182 -17.08 -13.18 -11.83
N ALA A 183 -18.03 -14.04 -11.45
CA ALA A 183 -18.51 -14.13 -10.08
C ALA A 183 -17.34 -14.42 -9.10
N ASN A 184 -17.33 -13.72 -7.96
CA ASN A 184 -16.32 -13.83 -6.92
C ASN A 184 -14.88 -13.44 -7.34
N VAL A 185 -14.70 -12.77 -8.49
CA VAL A 185 -13.40 -12.25 -8.92
C VAL A 185 -13.28 -10.77 -8.62
N CYS A 186 -14.21 -9.95 -9.10
CA CYS A 186 -14.16 -8.51 -8.94
C CYS A 186 -15.55 -7.86 -8.93
N THR A 187 -15.59 -6.60 -8.50
CA THR A 187 -16.74 -5.73 -8.71
C THR A 187 -16.45 -4.84 -9.92
N PHE A 188 -17.31 -4.92 -10.93
CA PHE A 188 -17.17 -4.11 -12.15
C PHE A 188 -17.86 -2.75 -12.01
N HIS A 189 -17.22 -1.70 -12.53
CA HIS A 189 -17.71 -0.33 -12.52
C HIS A 189 -17.60 0.25 -13.92
N GLN A 190 -18.73 0.62 -14.53
CA GLN A 190 -18.71 1.39 -15.77
C GLN A 190 -18.40 2.85 -15.44
N VAL A 191 -17.15 3.29 -15.64
CA VAL A 191 -16.69 4.63 -15.24
C VAL A 191 -15.70 5.19 -16.26
N ARG A 192 -15.90 6.46 -16.61
CA ARG A 192 -14.94 7.29 -17.33
C ARG A 192 -14.07 8.06 -16.35
N LEU A 193 -12.75 8.01 -16.51
CA LEU A 193 -11.83 8.89 -15.77
C LEU A 193 -11.89 10.31 -16.35
N GLY A 194 -11.94 11.31 -15.48
CA GLY A 194 -11.97 12.73 -15.86
C GLY A 194 -12.31 13.64 -14.68
N ASP A 195 -12.40 14.95 -14.91
CA ASP A 195 -12.60 15.92 -13.83
C ASP A 195 -14.08 16.14 -13.44
N GLY A 196 -15.01 15.44 -14.09
CA GLY A 196 -16.45 15.48 -13.79
C GLY A 196 -17.11 16.85 -13.97
N LYS A 197 -16.43 17.84 -14.54
CA LYS A 197 -16.98 19.20 -14.66
C LYS A 197 -17.98 19.33 -15.80
N ASN A 198 -17.76 18.57 -16.87
CA ASN A 198 -18.50 18.71 -18.13
C ASN A 198 -19.19 17.41 -18.58
N ASP A 199 -19.03 16.32 -17.84
CA ASP A 199 -19.66 15.02 -18.10
C ASP A 199 -19.78 14.20 -16.80
N SER A 200 -20.27 12.95 -16.91
CA SER A 200 -20.38 12.01 -15.79
C SER A 200 -19.06 11.30 -15.44
N SER A 201 -17.92 11.78 -15.94
CA SER A 201 -16.62 11.22 -15.57
C SER A 201 -16.31 11.46 -14.09
N LYS A 202 -15.46 10.62 -13.52
CA LYS A 202 -15.03 10.71 -12.14
C LYS A 202 -13.52 10.80 -12.07
N SER A 203 -13.03 11.66 -11.20
CA SER A 203 -11.61 11.67 -10.88
C SER A 203 -11.24 10.42 -10.11
N PHE A 204 -9.96 10.05 -10.16
CA PHE A 204 -9.44 8.96 -9.35
C PHE A 204 -9.76 9.14 -7.86
N GLN A 205 -9.62 10.37 -7.36
CA GLN A 205 -9.93 10.70 -5.96
C GLN A 205 -11.42 10.54 -5.63
N THR A 206 -12.30 10.90 -6.56
CA THR A 206 -13.75 10.71 -6.39
C THR A 206 -14.08 9.23 -6.33
N ILE A 207 -13.51 8.41 -7.21
CA ILE A 207 -13.70 6.95 -7.20
C ILE A 207 -13.24 6.34 -5.87
N VAL A 208 -12.06 6.73 -5.38
CA VAL A 208 -11.53 6.29 -4.09
C VAL A 208 -12.44 6.70 -2.92
N THR A 209 -13.03 7.90 -2.98
CA THR A 209 -13.94 8.39 -1.93
C THR A 209 -15.29 7.69 -1.97
N ASP A 210 -15.90 7.56 -3.15
CA ASP A 210 -17.19 6.90 -3.36
C ASP A 210 -17.17 5.43 -2.91
N LEU A 211 -16.04 4.75 -3.08
CA LEU A 211 -15.84 3.37 -2.63
C LEU A 211 -15.43 3.28 -1.15
N GLY A 212 -15.27 4.39 -0.44
CA GLY A 212 -14.90 4.41 0.98
C GLY A 212 -13.43 4.08 1.25
N HIS A 213 -12.55 4.26 0.26
CA HIS A 213 -11.15 3.84 0.29
C HIS A 213 -10.14 4.96 0.58
N ALA A 214 -10.62 6.16 0.93
CA ALA A 214 -9.77 7.35 1.18
C ALA A 214 -8.65 7.19 2.24
N ARG A 215 -8.74 6.17 3.11
CA ARG A 215 -7.72 5.87 4.14
C ARG A 215 -7.15 4.46 4.01
N ARG A 216 -7.27 3.84 2.83
CA ARG A 216 -6.75 2.50 2.56
C ARG A 216 -5.57 2.56 1.62
N GLU A 217 -4.62 1.66 1.83
CA GLU A 217 -3.58 1.35 0.86
C GLU A 217 -4.20 0.60 -0.33
N ILE A 218 -3.99 1.15 -1.52
CA ILE A 218 -4.22 0.45 -2.77
C ILE A 218 -2.95 -0.38 -3.02
N HIS A 219 -3.08 -1.70 -2.98
CA HIS A 219 -1.92 -2.59 -3.05
C HIS A 219 -1.42 -2.69 -4.50
N LEU A 220 -2.35 -2.76 -5.45
CA LEU A 220 -2.06 -2.80 -6.88
C LEU A 220 -3.00 -1.83 -7.61
N LEU A 221 -2.42 -0.98 -8.44
CA LEU A 221 -3.13 -0.14 -9.40
C LEU A 221 -2.70 -0.55 -10.80
N LYS A 222 -3.54 -1.32 -11.50
CA LYS A 222 -3.40 -1.59 -12.95
C LYS A 222 -4.06 -0.45 -13.73
N VAL A 223 -3.36 0.10 -14.72
CA VAL A 223 -3.86 1.16 -15.60
C VAL A 223 -3.53 0.83 -17.05
N ASP A 224 -4.57 0.69 -17.87
CA ASP A 224 -4.43 0.37 -19.29
C ASP A 224 -5.57 1.02 -20.07
N ILE A 225 -5.49 2.33 -20.33
CA ILE A 225 -6.65 3.17 -20.69
C ILE A 225 -6.42 4.00 -21.96
N GLU A 226 -5.66 3.44 -22.89
CA GLU A 226 -5.56 3.89 -24.28
C GLU A 226 -5.22 5.38 -24.41
N GLY A 227 -4.16 5.82 -23.73
CA GLY A 227 -3.61 7.18 -23.83
C GLY A 227 -4.11 8.16 -22.76
N SER A 228 -5.12 7.77 -21.97
CA SER A 228 -5.61 8.59 -20.86
C SER A 228 -4.72 8.53 -19.61
N GLU A 229 -3.61 7.77 -19.64
CA GLU A 229 -2.73 7.55 -18.49
C GLU A 229 -2.05 8.83 -18.03
N TYR A 230 -1.63 9.69 -18.98
CA TYR A 230 -1.00 10.96 -18.64
C TYR A 230 -1.90 11.83 -17.78
N ASN A 231 -3.16 12.00 -18.20
CA ASN A 231 -4.10 12.84 -17.46
C ASN A 231 -4.41 12.25 -16.08
N LEU A 232 -4.58 10.93 -16.00
CA LEU A 232 -4.80 10.23 -14.74
C LEU A 232 -3.64 10.47 -13.75
N PHE A 233 -2.40 10.20 -14.16
CA PHE A 233 -1.27 10.30 -13.26
C PHE A 233 -0.87 11.75 -12.95
N GLU A 234 -0.97 12.66 -13.91
CA GLU A 234 -0.76 14.09 -13.68
C GLU A 234 -1.79 14.65 -12.68
N GLU A 235 -3.04 14.19 -12.73
CA GLU A 235 -4.07 14.52 -11.74
C GLU A 235 -3.76 13.87 -10.38
N MET A 236 -3.45 12.58 -10.37
CA MET A 236 -3.20 11.81 -9.14
C MET A 236 -2.03 12.39 -8.33
N PHE A 237 -0.98 12.87 -9.01
CA PHE A 237 0.20 13.49 -8.38
C PHE A 237 0.11 15.00 -8.26
N ARG A 238 -1.04 15.61 -8.58
CA ARG A 238 -1.18 17.07 -8.52
C ARG A 238 -1.01 17.55 -7.08
N ILE A 239 0.00 18.37 -6.85
CA ILE A 239 0.25 18.99 -5.55
C ILE A 239 -0.89 19.97 -5.26
N SER A 240 -1.75 19.62 -4.30
CA SER A 240 -2.70 20.58 -3.74
C SER A 240 -1.92 21.68 -2.99
N THR A 241 -2.17 22.94 -3.34
CA THR A 241 -1.67 24.10 -2.57
C THR A 241 -2.45 24.29 -1.26
N ASP A 242 -3.57 23.59 -1.11
CA ASP A 242 -4.38 23.58 0.10
C ASP A 242 -3.94 22.40 0.99
N LYS A 243 -3.35 22.75 2.14
CA LYS A 243 -2.88 21.80 3.18
C LYS A 243 -4.02 21.03 3.85
N THR A 244 -5.27 21.35 3.56
CA THR A 244 -6.46 20.66 4.08
C THR A 244 -7.00 19.57 3.15
N ILE A 245 -6.51 19.51 1.89
CA ILE A 245 -7.02 18.57 0.88
C ILE A 245 -6.22 17.27 0.89
N GLN A 246 -7.01 16.21 1.07
CA GLN A 246 -6.77 14.77 1.02
C GLN A 246 -5.42 14.34 0.42
N VAL A 247 -4.62 13.68 1.27
CA VAL A 247 -3.42 12.92 0.90
C VAL A 247 -3.81 11.92 -0.19
N MET A 248 -3.11 11.98 -1.34
CA MET A 248 -3.20 10.97 -2.39
C MET A 248 -3.24 9.56 -1.77
N PRO A 249 -4.16 8.68 -2.19
CA PRO A 249 -4.17 7.32 -1.66
C PRO A 249 -2.81 6.69 -1.88
N TYR A 250 -2.27 6.07 -0.84
CA TYR A 250 -1.01 5.35 -0.94
C TYR A 250 -1.20 4.16 -1.87
N VAL A 251 -0.43 4.11 -2.97
CA VAL A 251 -0.42 2.99 -3.90
C VAL A 251 0.90 2.25 -3.77
N ARG A 252 0.87 0.95 -3.45
CA ARG A 252 2.10 0.18 -3.26
C ARG A 252 2.79 -0.13 -4.56
N GLN A 253 2.07 -0.64 -5.56
CA GLN A 253 2.60 -0.83 -6.91
C GLN A 253 1.66 -0.27 -7.96
N ILE A 254 2.24 0.42 -8.94
CA ILE A 254 1.54 0.93 -10.12
C ILE A 254 2.03 0.12 -11.30
N LEU A 255 1.10 -0.48 -12.03
CA LEU A 255 1.32 -1.32 -13.20
C LEU A 255 0.59 -0.66 -14.35
N PHE A 256 1.28 -0.20 -15.38
CA PHE A 256 0.59 0.56 -16.41
C PHE A 256 1.18 0.37 -17.80
N GLU A 257 0.31 0.40 -18.80
CA GLU A 257 0.70 0.59 -20.18
C GLU A 257 0.73 2.09 -20.49
N ILE A 258 1.73 2.55 -21.24
CA ILE A 258 1.84 3.94 -21.67
C ILE A 258 1.94 4.04 -23.18
N HIS A 259 1.06 4.89 -23.72
CA HIS A 259 0.96 5.18 -25.13
C HIS A 259 1.64 6.51 -25.44
N LEU A 260 2.77 6.53 -26.17
CA LEU A 260 3.34 7.81 -26.60
C LEU A 260 2.29 8.61 -27.37
N PRO A 261 2.02 9.87 -27.00
CA PRO A 261 1.01 10.69 -27.64
C PRO A 261 1.18 10.70 -29.16
N THR A 262 0.08 10.72 -29.90
CA THR A 262 0.11 10.56 -31.37
C THR A 262 0.81 11.71 -32.09
N ASP A 263 0.94 12.88 -31.46
CA ASP A 263 1.71 13.99 -32.01
C ASP A 263 3.20 13.65 -31.98
N ARG A 264 3.83 13.74 -33.16
CA ARG A 264 5.24 13.39 -33.34
C ARG A 264 6.19 14.51 -32.89
N SER A 265 5.72 15.39 -32.01
CA SER A 265 6.49 16.52 -31.52
C SER A 265 7.43 16.09 -30.40
N GLU A 266 8.52 16.83 -30.21
CA GLU A 266 9.37 16.64 -29.02
C GLU A 266 8.62 16.94 -27.71
N LEU A 267 7.51 17.69 -27.77
CA LEU A 267 6.71 18.02 -26.58
C LEU A 267 6.13 16.77 -25.92
N SER A 268 5.87 15.72 -26.70
CA SER A 268 5.33 14.46 -26.20
C SER A 268 6.38 13.56 -25.55
N SER A 269 7.60 13.55 -26.10
CA SER A 269 8.76 12.99 -25.40
C SER A 269 9.00 13.73 -24.09
N GLN A 270 8.93 15.07 -24.09
CA GLN A 270 9.09 15.89 -22.89
C GLN A 270 7.96 15.70 -21.87
N ARG A 271 6.70 15.51 -22.32
CA ARG A 271 5.58 15.17 -21.43
C ARG A 271 5.80 13.82 -20.77
N THR A 272 6.27 12.84 -21.53
CA THR A 272 6.60 11.51 -21.01
C THR A 272 7.72 11.57 -19.99
N HIS A 273 8.79 12.34 -20.25
CA HIS A 273 9.82 12.60 -19.25
C HIS A 273 9.24 13.22 -17.96
N ARG A 274 8.40 14.26 -18.09
CA ARG A 274 7.74 14.89 -16.93
C ARG A 274 6.90 13.90 -16.13
N LEU A 275 6.16 13.02 -16.79
CA LEU A 275 5.36 12.00 -16.12
C LEU A 275 6.23 11.06 -15.26
N PHE A 276 7.34 10.55 -15.80
CA PHE A 276 8.26 9.72 -15.03
C PHE A 276 8.97 10.48 -13.90
N GLU A 277 9.25 11.77 -14.08
CA GLU A 277 9.71 12.62 -12.98
C GLU A 277 8.65 12.78 -11.89
N LEU A 278 7.36 12.85 -12.23
CA LEU A 278 6.29 12.87 -11.23
C LEU A 278 6.26 11.57 -10.42
N PHE A 279 6.40 10.41 -11.06
CA PHE A 279 6.52 9.13 -10.34
C PHE A 279 7.71 9.15 -9.37
N ARG A 280 8.89 9.55 -9.84
CA ARG A 280 10.10 9.66 -9.02
C ARG A 280 9.93 10.64 -7.86
N ALA A 281 9.34 11.81 -8.10
CA ALA A 281 9.07 12.82 -7.07
C ALA A 281 8.08 12.33 -5.99
N ASN A 282 7.24 11.35 -6.34
CA ASN A 282 6.30 10.69 -5.45
C ASN A 282 6.79 9.32 -4.96
N ASN A 283 8.11 9.13 -4.93
CA ASN A 283 8.82 7.97 -4.38
C ASN A 283 8.54 6.61 -5.06
N TYR A 284 8.24 6.61 -6.36
CA TYR A 284 8.16 5.39 -7.15
C TYR A 284 9.48 5.09 -7.86
N ALA A 285 9.92 3.83 -7.76
CA ALA A 285 11.04 3.29 -8.52
C ALA A 285 10.55 2.24 -9.51
N ILE A 286 11.06 2.30 -10.75
CA ILE A 286 10.70 1.37 -11.81
C ILE A 286 11.38 0.03 -11.53
N PHE A 287 10.60 -1.05 -11.43
CA PHE A 287 11.14 -2.40 -11.28
C PHE A 287 11.01 -3.25 -12.54
N HIS A 288 10.02 -2.95 -13.39
CA HIS A 288 9.82 -3.65 -14.65
C HIS A 288 9.52 -2.69 -15.78
N LYS A 289 9.92 -3.09 -16.98
CA LYS A 289 9.62 -2.44 -18.25
C LYS A 289 9.63 -3.49 -19.36
N GLU A 290 8.61 -3.48 -20.20
CA GLU A 290 8.58 -4.28 -21.42
C GLU A 290 7.93 -3.51 -22.57
N ALA A 291 8.30 -3.84 -23.80
CA ALA A 291 7.64 -3.28 -24.98
C ALA A 291 6.32 -4.01 -25.22
N ASN A 292 5.26 -3.28 -25.55
CA ASN A 292 4.09 -3.91 -26.15
C ASN A 292 4.49 -4.36 -27.56
N LEU A 293 4.45 -5.67 -27.83
CA LEU A 293 4.98 -6.22 -29.08
C LEU A 293 4.13 -5.86 -30.31
N PHE A 294 2.90 -5.37 -30.14
CA PHE A 294 2.08 -4.85 -31.24
C PHE A 294 2.54 -3.48 -31.72
N ASP A 295 3.01 -2.61 -30.81
CA ASP A 295 3.60 -1.30 -31.14
C ASP A 295 4.84 -1.03 -30.26
N ALA A 296 5.89 -1.82 -30.48
CA ALA A 296 7.11 -1.79 -29.68
C ALA A 296 7.93 -0.49 -29.81
N GLN A 297 7.47 0.46 -30.63
CA GLN A 297 8.05 1.80 -30.73
C GLN A 297 7.34 2.81 -29.84
N ASN A 298 6.01 2.73 -29.74
CA ASN A 298 5.22 3.78 -29.09
C ASN A 298 4.49 3.33 -27.83
N VAL A 299 4.38 2.02 -27.57
CA VAL A 299 3.61 1.48 -26.46
C VAL A 299 4.48 0.57 -25.60
N PHE A 300 4.55 0.87 -24.32
CA PHE A 300 5.37 0.14 -23.35
C PHE A 300 4.59 -0.11 -22.07
N GLU A 301 4.86 -1.23 -21.44
CA GLU A 301 4.39 -1.52 -20.11
C GLU A 301 5.46 -1.23 -19.07
N TYR A 302 5.03 -0.73 -17.93
CA TYR A 302 5.85 -0.34 -16.80
C TYR A 302 5.27 -0.85 -15.49
N ALA A 303 6.14 -1.22 -14.57
CA ALA A 303 5.75 -1.53 -13.21
C ALA A 303 6.66 -0.81 -12.21
N LEU A 304 6.04 -0.19 -11.22
CA LEU A 304 6.69 0.68 -10.25
C LEU A 304 6.32 0.26 -8.84
N LEU A 305 7.30 0.39 -7.95
CA LEU A 305 7.16 0.12 -6.53
C LEU A 305 7.32 1.44 -5.78
N HIS A 306 6.37 1.75 -4.90
CA HIS A 306 6.57 2.81 -3.91
C HIS A 306 7.61 2.36 -2.89
N VAL A 307 8.65 3.17 -2.70
CA VAL A 307 9.68 2.98 -1.68
C VAL A 307 9.81 4.25 -0.84
N ASN A 308 10.40 4.18 0.35
CA ASN A 308 10.48 5.36 1.21
C ASN A 308 11.35 6.44 0.56
N ARG A 309 11.02 7.73 0.77
CA ARG A 309 11.83 8.86 0.31
C ARG A 309 13.33 8.73 0.66
N ALA A 310 13.66 8.12 1.81
CA ALA A 310 15.04 7.92 2.23
C ALA A 310 15.86 7.03 1.26
N PHE A 311 15.21 6.16 0.48
CA PHE A 311 15.88 5.38 -0.56
C PHE A 311 16.51 6.26 -1.64
N PHE A 312 15.85 7.36 -2.02
CA PHE A 312 16.29 8.27 -3.08
C PHE A 312 17.36 9.28 -2.64
N ILE A 313 17.71 9.30 -1.35
CA ILE A 313 18.77 10.17 -0.84
C ILE A 313 20.11 9.46 -1.00
N ALA A 314 20.99 10.03 -1.82
CA ALA A 314 22.36 9.56 -1.96
C ALA A 314 23.06 9.59 -0.59
N GLN A 315 23.71 8.49 -0.22
CA GLN A 315 24.53 8.48 0.99
C GLN A 315 25.78 9.32 0.72
N SER A 316 26.00 10.33 1.57
CA SER A 316 27.26 11.09 1.66
C SER A 316 28.40 10.20 2.15
#